data_AF-A0A4Q2SZJ4-F1
#
_entry.id   AF-A0A4Q2SZJ4-F1
#
_cell.length_a   1.000
_cell.length_b   1.000
_cell.length_c   1.000
_cell.angle_alpha   90.00
_cell.angle_beta   90.00
_cell.angle_gamma   90.00
#
_symmetry.space_group_name_H-M   'P 1'
#
loop_
_entity.id
_entity.type
_entity.pdbx_description
1 polymer ?
#
loop_
_entity_poly.entity_id
_entity_poly.type
_entity_poly.pdbx_seq_one_letter_code
_entity_poly.pdbx_strand_id
1 'polypeptide(L)' 'MIAASEHQTRRELLVRQAQTERVLHLFVSEKWSTWAIARHLGMPEREVCALIDDSGWGR' A
#
# COMPACT_ATOMS: atom_id res chain seq x y z
N MET A 1 10.34 17.17 -22.38
CA MET A 1 9.14 16.49 -21.84
C MET A 1 9.45 15.16 -21.14
N ILE A 2 10.59 14.50 -21.37
CA ILE A 2 10.92 13.18 -20.78
C ILE A 2 11.23 13.26 -19.26
N ALA A 3 11.99 14.27 -18.81
CA ALA A 3 12.38 14.38 -17.39
C ALA A 3 11.19 14.57 -16.43
N ALA A 4 10.12 15.26 -16.85
CA ALA A 4 8.94 15.45 -16.03
C ALA A 4 8.20 14.13 -15.76
N SER A 5 8.19 13.22 -16.74
CA SER A 5 7.59 11.88 -16.61
C SER A 5 8.38 10.99 -15.64
N GLU A 6 9.71 11.02 -15.69
CA GLU A 6 10.56 10.23 -14.77
C GLU A 6 10.38 10.66 -13.31
N HIS A 7 10.33 11.97 -13.04
CA HIS A 7 10.10 12.50 -11.70
C HIS A 7 8.69 12.15 -11.17
N GLN A 8 7.68 12.13 -12.05
CA GLN A 8 6.33 11.74 -11.68
C GLN A 8 6.26 10.25 -11.31
N THR A 9 6.80 9.37 -12.15
CA THR A 9 6.85 7.91 -11.91
C THR A 9 7.57 7.59 -10.60
N ARG A 10 8.70 8.25 -10.32
CA ARG A 10 9.44 8.03 -9.07
C ARG A 10 8.62 8.41 -7.83
N ARG A 11 7.89 9.54 -7.88
CA ARG A 11 7.06 9.98 -6.76
C ARG A 11 5.91 9.00 -6.51
N GLU A 12 5.26 8.53 -7.57
CA GLU A 12 4.18 7.54 -7.48
C GLU A 12 4.67 6.21 -6.88
N LEU A 13 5.84 5.74 -7.30
CA LEU A 13 6.47 4.54 -6.73
C LEU A 13 6.79 4.69 -5.24
N LEU A 14 7.32 5.84 -4.83
CA LEU A 14 7.63 6.10 -3.41
C LEU A 14 6.37 6.19 -2.55
N VAL A 15 5.31 6.82 -3.07
CA VAL A 15 4.02 6.87 -2.37
C VAL A 15 3.45 5.47 -2.22
N ARG A 16 3.48 4.66 -3.28
CA ARG A 16 3.03 3.27 -3.26
C ARG A 16 3.81 2.45 -2.24
N GLN A 17 5.13 2.57 -2.21
CA GLN A 17 6.00 1.86 -1.26
C GLN A 17 5.66 2.22 0.20
N ALA A 18 5.49 3.51 0.50
CA ALA A 18 5.13 3.97 1.84
C ALA A 18 3.73 3.47 2.27
N GLN A 19 2.77 3.38 1.33
CA GLN A 19 1.47 2.78 1.58
C GLN A 19 1.58 1.29 1.87
N THR A 20 2.37 0.54 1.08
CA THR A 20 2.61 -0.89 1.30
C THR A 20 3.19 -1.15 2.69
N GLU A 21 4.25 -0.44 3.08
CA GLU A 21 4.87 -0.60 4.41
C GLU A 21 3.87 -0.39 5.54
N ARG A 22 3.03 0.65 5.44
CA ARG A 22 2.06 0.96 6.49
C ARG A 22 0.96 -0.11 6.56
N VAL A 23 0.45 -0.57 5.42
CA VAL A 23 -0.51 -1.69 5.37
C VAL A 23 0.10 -2.95 6.00
N LEU A 24 1.34 -3.29 5.65
CA LEU A 24 2.00 -4.48 6.16
C LEU A 24 2.32 -4.40 7.65
N HIS A 25 2.69 -3.24 8.16
CA HIS A 25 2.88 -3.07 9.60
C HIS A 25 1.60 -3.41 10.37
N LEU A 26 0.47 -2.83 9.96
CA LEU A 26 -0.83 -3.07 10.60
C LEU A 26 -1.30 -4.52 10.45
N PHE A 27 -1.10 -5.12 9.26
CA PHE A 27 -1.53 -6.49 8.99
C PHE A 27 -0.65 -7.54 9.68
N VAL A 28 0.68 -7.43 9.54
CA VAL A 28 1.63 -8.45 9.99
C VAL A 28 2.01 -8.26 11.45
N SER A 29 2.30 -7.02 11.88
CA SER A 29 2.78 -6.74 13.23
C SER A 29 1.63 -6.57 14.21
N GLU A 30 0.62 -5.77 13.83
CA GLU A 30 -0.51 -5.47 14.73
C GLU A 30 -1.70 -6.44 14.57
N LYS A 31 -1.68 -7.31 13.55
CA LYS A 31 -2.73 -8.33 13.28
C LYS A 31 -4.12 -7.74 13.04
N TRP A 32 -4.20 -6.54 12.48
CA TRP A 32 -5.49 -5.94 12.11
C TRP A 32 -6.13 -6.67 10.92
N SER A 33 -7.45 -6.69 10.86
CA SER A 33 -8.18 -7.17 9.68
C SER A 33 -8.06 -6.17 8.52
N THR A 34 -8.17 -6.67 7.29
CA THR A 34 -8.15 -5.85 6.05
C THR A 34 -9.18 -4.72 6.10
N TRP A 35 -10.38 -5.00 6.60
CA TRP A 35 -11.44 -4.00 6.82
C TRP A 35 -11.05 -2.90 7.81
N ALA A 36 -10.43 -3.25 8.95
CA ALA A 36 -10.02 -2.28 9.96
C ALA A 36 -8.92 -1.36 9.42
N ILE A 37 -7.96 -1.92 8.68
CA ILE A 37 -6.90 -1.17 8.00
C ILE A 37 -7.49 -0.21 6.97
N ALA A 38 -8.43 -0.69 6.15
CA ALA A 38 -9.11 0.12 5.13
C ALA A 38 -9.80 1.35 5.73
N ARG A 39 -10.54 1.15 6.83
CA ARG A 39 -11.19 2.25 7.56
C ARG A 39 -10.18 3.23 8.16
N HIS A 40 -9.07 2.72 8.70
CA HIS A 40 -8.05 3.53 9.37
C HIS A 40 -7.24 4.39 8.39
N LEU A 41 -6.88 3.82 7.23
CA LEU A 41 -6.10 4.50 6.20
C LEU A 41 -6.97 5.30 5.22
N GLY A 42 -8.30 5.18 5.32
CA GLY A 42 -9.22 5.88 4.43
C GLY A 42 -9.12 5.42 2.98
N MET A 43 -8.85 4.14 2.76
CA MET A 43 -8.71 3.54 1.43
C MET A 43 -9.63 2.33 1.24
N PRO A 44 -9.99 1.96 0.00
CA PRO A 44 -10.82 0.79 -0.26
C PRO A 44 -10.16 -0.51 0.24
N GLU A 45 -10.95 -1.40 0.86
CA GLU A 45 -10.43 -2.69 1.35
C GLU A 45 -9.80 -3.55 0.25
N ARG A 46 -10.34 -3.51 -0.97
CA ARG A 46 -9.74 -4.17 -2.14
C ARG A 46 -8.30 -3.73 -2.42
N GLU A 47 -7.97 -2.47 -2.16
CA GLU A 47 -6.61 -1.94 -2.38
C GLU A 47 -5.67 -2.37 -1.26
N VAL A 48 -6.18 -2.51 -0.03
CA VAL A 48 -5.44 -3.11 1.08
C VAL A 48 -5.09 -4.55 0.77
N CYS A 49 -6.06 -5.35 0.30
CA CYS A 49 -5.81 -6.74 -0.12
C CYS A 49 -4.77 -6.80 -1.24
N ALA A 50 -4.93 -6.00 -2.30
CA ALA A 50 -3.97 -5.97 -3.41
C ALA A 50 -2.55 -5.63 -2.94
N LEU A 51 -2.40 -4.67 -2.01
CA LEU A 51 -1.09 -4.32 -1.43
C LEU A 51 -0.46 -5.47 -0.64
N ILE A 52 -1.27 -6.25 0.08
CA ILE A 52 -0.82 -7.44 0.82
C ILE A 52 -0.42 -8.55 -0.16
N ASP A 53 -1.22 -8.80 -1.18
CA ASP A 53 -0.95 -9.82 -2.20
C ASP A 53 0.33 -9.50 -2.99
N ASP A 54 0.47 -8.25 -3.49
CA ASP A 54 1.64 -7.76 -4.23
C ASP A 54 2.94 -7.89 -3.43
N SER A 55 2.85 -7.88 -2.09
CA SER A 55 4.00 -7.96 -1.19
C SER A 55 4.41 -9.38 -0.80
N GLY A 56 3.68 -10.41 -1.27
CA GLY A 56 3.93 -11.81 -0.93
C GLY A 56 3.44 -12.24 0.46
N TRP A 57 2.67 -11.39 1.15
CA TRP A 57 1.98 -11.72 2.39
C TRP A 57 0.53 -12.18 2.18
N GLY A 58 0.02 -12.05 0.95
CA GLY A 58 -1.21 -12.69 0.50
C GLY A 58 -1.02 -14.20 0.43
N ARG A 59 -2.05 -14.94 0.84
CA ARG A 59 -2.03 -16.42 0.88
C ARG A 59 -1.93 -17.04 -0.51
#